data_AF-A0A353TDG3-F1
#
_entry.id   AF-A0A353TDG3-F1
#
_cell.length_a   1.000
_cell.length_b   1.000
_cell.length_c   1.000
_cell.angle_alpha   90.00
_cell.angle_beta   90.00
_cell.angle_gamma   90.00
#
_symmetry.space_group_name_H-M   'P 1'
#
loop_
_entity.id
_entity.type
_entity.pdbx_description
1 polymer ?
#
loop_
_entity_poly.entity_id
_entity_poly.type
_entity_poly.pdbx_seq_one_letter_code
_entity_poly.pdbx_strand_id
1 'polypeptide(L)'
;IGNPIFFREPPVRTATFRYSWSDPAKNDPNLNPYWPFTVSRLIFFPDFTNIQNNAENYARSSSGIENSKKLVLPSFLKYLGKAIDLMNEGLKLYRLSALNSPKNKREKAIREVIIAEQLLRMMESEHAILEFESLRLTLVKEQDKKTIKELLDKMEYILKDEIERTELSLLAVTRDSRLGFQYECDYVHTP
;
A
#
# COMPACT_ATOMS: atom_id res chain seq x y z
N ILE A 1 22.07 16.58 17.27
CA ILE A 1 21.98 17.89 16.57
C ILE A 1 20.93 17.70 15.49
N GLY A 2 19.75 18.31 15.67
CA GLY A 2 18.58 18.09 14.82
C GLY A 2 18.82 18.59 13.39
N ASN A 3 18.34 17.81 12.42
CA ASN A 3 18.43 18.16 11.00
C ASN A 3 17.77 19.55 10.77
N PRO A 4 18.43 20.53 10.14
CA PRO A 4 17.93 21.90 9.98
C PRO A 4 16.77 22.02 8.95
N ILE A 5 16.03 20.93 8.71
CA ILE A 5 15.01 20.80 7.67
C ILE A 5 13.70 21.54 8.03
N PHE A 6 13.47 21.87 9.30
CA PHE A 6 12.22 22.51 9.74
C PHE A 6 11.98 23.93 9.20
N PHE A 7 12.92 24.54 8.46
CA PHE A 7 12.78 25.89 7.89
C PHE A 7 12.71 25.94 6.36
N ARG A 8 12.80 24.81 5.67
CA ARG A 8 12.64 24.76 4.21
C ARG A 8 11.50 23.83 3.85
N GLU A 9 10.57 24.32 3.04
CA GLU A 9 9.56 23.48 2.42
C GLU A 9 10.29 22.37 1.65
N PRO A 10 10.04 21.10 1.98
CA PRO A 10 10.68 19.98 1.28
C PRO A 10 10.32 20.02 -0.20
N PRO A 11 11.23 19.56 -1.08
CA PRO A 11 10.93 19.49 -2.51
C PRO A 11 9.72 18.57 -2.71
N VAL A 12 8.77 18.99 -3.55
CA VAL A 12 7.59 18.19 -3.90
C VAL A 12 8.05 16.87 -4.52
N ARG A 13 7.83 15.75 -3.81
CA ARG A 13 8.25 14.39 -4.25
C ARG A 13 7.12 13.59 -4.89
N THR A 14 5.95 14.21 -5.06
CA THR A 14 4.73 13.49 -5.37
C THR A 14 3.87 14.38 -6.25
N ALA A 15 3.51 13.88 -7.44
CA ALA A 15 2.80 14.68 -8.44
C ALA A 15 1.37 14.94 -7.97
N THR A 16 1.04 16.22 -7.74
CA THR A 16 -0.32 16.61 -7.35
C THR A 16 -1.12 16.97 -8.60
N PHE A 17 -1.97 16.06 -9.06
CA PHE A 17 -2.89 16.34 -10.16
C PHE A 17 -4.07 17.20 -9.67
N ARG A 18 -3.84 18.51 -9.48
CA ARG A 18 -4.94 19.48 -9.36
C ARG A 18 -5.49 19.79 -10.76
N TYR A 19 -6.56 19.11 -11.14
CA TYR A 19 -7.38 19.42 -12.33
C TYR A 19 -6.66 19.40 -13.69
N SER A 20 -5.50 18.75 -13.84
CA SER A 20 -4.79 18.65 -15.12
C SER A 20 -4.34 17.21 -15.41
N TRP A 21 -4.27 16.85 -16.70
CA TRP A 21 -3.67 15.59 -17.18
C TRP A 21 -2.14 15.70 -17.33
N SER A 22 -1.55 16.84 -16.98
CA SER A 22 -0.11 17.11 -17.01
C SER A 22 0.32 18.01 -15.85
N ASP A 23 1.35 17.59 -15.13
CA ASP A 23 2.03 18.32 -14.06
C ASP A 23 3.48 18.58 -14.55
N PRO A 24 4.03 19.80 -14.44
CA PRO A 24 5.45 20.08 -14.74
C PRO A 24 6.46 19.25 -13.94
N ALA A 25 6.05 18.56 -12.86
CA ALA A 25 6.86 17.56 -12.15
C ALA A 25 6.96 16.17 -12.84
N LYS A 26 6.25 15.95 -13.97
CA LYS A 26 6.18 14.64 -14.69
C LYS A 26 7.51 14.07 -15.21
N ASN A 27 8.61 14.81 -15.14
CA ASN A 27 9.92 14.36 -15.64
C ASN A 27 10.84 13.81 -14.53
N ASP A 28 10.32 13.46 -13.35
CA ASP A 28 11.12 12.68 -12.40
C ASP A 28 11.13 11.20 -12.84
N PRO A 29 12.29 10.62 -13.23
CA PRO A 29 12.39 9.21 -13.60
C PRO A 29 12.02 8.26 -12.45
N ASN A 30 11.88 8.75 -11.22
CA ASN A 30 11.51 7.96 -10.05
C ASN A 30 10.00 8.00 -9.72
N LEU A 31 9.20 8.73 -10.51
CA LEU A 31 7.75 8.77 -10.32
C LEU A 31 7.12 7.50 -10.88
N ASN A 32 6.33 6.79 -10.07
CA ASN A 32 5.57 5.63 -10.54
C ASN A 32 4.50 6.12 -11.55
N PRO A 33 4.54 5.65 -12.82
CA PRO A 33 3.53 6.02 -13.80
C PRO A 33 2.17 5.35 -13.54
N TYR A 34 2.12 4.39 -12.61
CA TYR A 34 0.91 3.72 -12.17
C TYR A 34 0.47 4.25 -10.82
N TRP A 35 -0.84 4.33 -10.62
CA TRP A 35 -1.46 4.89 -9.41
C TRP A 35 -0.97 4.19 -8.12
N PRO A 36 -0.77 4.93 -7.02
CA PRO A 36 -0.75 6.39 -6.93
C PRO A 36 0.61 6.92 -7.41
N PHE A 37 0.58 8.00 -8.21
CA PHE A 37 1.74 8.65 -8.81
C PHE A 37 2.69 9.21 -7.73
N THR A 38 3.48 8.31 -7.15
CA THR A 38 4.35 8.52 -5.98
C THR A 38 5.76 8.04 -6.31
N VAL A 39 6.75 8.43 -5.51
CA VAL A 39 8.11 7.91 -5.68
C VAL A 39 8.13 6.38 -5.52
N SER A 40 8.77 5.71 -6.46
CA SER A 40 8.84 4.23 -6.57
C SER A 40 9.34 3.52 -5.30
N ARG A 41 10.06 4.20 -4.42
CA ARG A 41 10.54 3.66 -3.14
C ARG A 41 9.48 3.54 -2.05
N LEU A 42 8.34 4.23 -2.19
CA LEU A 42 7.28 4.22 -1.17
C LEU A 42 6.24 3.12 -1.38
N ILE A 43 6.18 2.56 -2.59
CA ILE A 43 5.16 1.58 -2.96
C ILE A 43 5.84 0.43 -3.67
N PHE A 44 5.43 -0.78 -3.33
CA PHE A 44 5.90 -1.97 -4.00
C PHE A 44 5.57 -1.93 -5.51
N PHE A 45 6.59 -2.09 -6.36
CA PHE A 45 6.45 -2.12 -7.81
C PHE A 45 6.73 -3.54 -8.35
N PRO A 46 5.70 -4.26 -8.84
CA PRO A 46 5.88 -5.60 -9.38
C PRO A 46 6.66 -5.57 -10.69
N ASP A 47 7.66 -6.44 -10.82
CA ASP A 47 8.39 -6.64 -12.08
C ASP A 47 7.76 -7.78 -12.88
N PHE A 48 7.07 -7.45 -13.98
CA PHE A 48 6.42 -8.48 -14.80
C PHE A 48 7.39 -9.31 -15.65
N THR A 49 8.68 -9.00 -15.70
CA THR A 49 9.65 -9.72 -16.54
C THR A 49 9.97 -11.14 -16.05
N ASN A 50 9.60 -11.49 -14.80
CA ASN A 50 9.92 -12.76 -14.13
C ASN A 50 11.43 -13.02 -13.92
N ILE A 51 12.28 -12.02 -14.13
CA ILE A 51 13.74 -12.17 -14.00
C ILE A 51 14.15 -12.04 -12.53
N GLN A 52 13.56 -11.10 -11.80
CA GLN A 52 13.86 -10.83 -10.40
C GLN A 52 12.63 -11.04 -9.52
N ASN A 53 12.88 -11.40 -8.25
CA ASN A 53 11.83 -11.49 -7.23
C ASN A 53 11.77 -10.16 -6.46
N ASN A 54 10.98 -9.22 -6.97
CA ASN A 54 10.91 -7.89 -6.37
C ASN A 54 10.19 -7.91 -5.02
N ALA A 55 9.21 -8.78 -4.81
CA ALA A 55 8.54 -8.94 -3.52
C ALA A 55 9.52 -9.35 -2.42
N GLU A 56 10.45 -10.26 -2.72
CA GLU A 56 11.50 -10.63 -1.76
C GLU A 56 12.45 -9.46 -1.47
N ASN A 57 12.84 -8.69 -2.50
CA ASN A 57 13.68 -7.51 -2.30
C ASN A 57 12.97 -6.44 -1.45
N TYR A 58 11.68 -6.22 -1.71
CA TYR A 58 10.84 -5.31 -0.95
C TYR A 58 10.70 -5.77 0.51
N ALA A 59 10.39 -7.05 0.74
CA ALA A 59 10.30 -7.59 2.08
C ALA A 59 11.61 -7.43 2.86
N ARG A 60 12.77 -7.58 2.20
CA ARG A 60 14.09 -7.37 2.81
C ARG A 60 14.34 -5.91 3.16
N SER A 61 14.10 -4.98 2.22
CA SER A 61 14.32 -3.56 2.47
C SER A 61 13.40 -3.03 3.57
N SER A 62 12.11 -3.39 3.52
CA SER A 62 11.10 -2.91 4.46
C SER A 62 11.28 -3.52 5.86
N SER A 63 11.85 -4.73 5.97
CA SER A 63 12.16 -5.34 7.27
C SER A 63 13.55 -4.99 7.82
N GLY A 64 14.41 -4.36 7.02
CA GLY A 64 15.82 -4.10 7.37
C GLY A 64 16.70 -5.35 7.37
N ILE A 65 16.25 -6.46 6.77
CA ILE A 65 16.98 -7.73 6.71
C ILE A 65 17.63 -7.86 5.32
N GLU A 66 18.72 -7.14 5.10
CA GLU A 66 19.38 -7.10 3.77
C GLU A 66 20.30 -8.31 3.52
N ASN A 67 21.00 -8.81 4.55
CA ASN A 67 22.08 -9.80 4.41
C ASN A 67 21.69 -11.25 4.82
N SER A 68 20.40 -11.59 4.77
CA SER A 68 19.94 -12.95 5.08
C SER A 68 20.02 -13.88 3.87
N LYS A 69 20.54 -15.10 4.07
CA LYS A 69 20.43 -16.20 3.07
C LYS A 69 19.04 -16.82 3.01
N LYS A 70 18.19 -16.59 4.01
CA LYS A 70 16.82 -17.13 4.10
C LYS A 70 15.84 -16.18 3.43
N LEU A 71 14.79 -16.77 2.82
CA LEU A 71 13.65 -16.03 2.30
C LEU A 71 12.94 -15.27 3.42
N VAL A 72 12.76 -13.98 3.22
CA VAL A 72 12.13 -13.07 4.18
C VAL A 72 10.64 -12.91 3.89
N LEU A 73 10.25 -12.94 2.61
CA LEU A 73 8.88 -12.70 2.16
C LEU A 73 7.81 -13.54 2.89
N PRO A 74 7.98 -14.87 3.13
CA PRO A 74 6.96 -15.64 3.83
C PRO A 74 6.74 -15.19 5.28
N SER A 75 7.81 -14.78 5.96
CA SER A 75 7.71 -14.26 7.32
C SER A 75 7.10 -12.85 7.32
N PHE A 76 7.49 -12.03 6.35
CA PHE A 76 6.94 -10.69 6.15
C PHE A 76 5.42 -10.74 5.94
N LEU A 77 4.94 -11.53 4.97
CA LEU A 77 3.50 -11.73 4.71
C LEU A 77 2.76 -12.22 5.96
N LYS A 78 3.32 -13.21 6.66
CA LYS A 78 2.72 -13.72 7.90
C LYS A 78 2.49 -12.64 8.95
N TYR A 79 3.46 -11.76 9.17
CA TYR A 79 3.33 -10.70 10.18
C TYR A 79 2.50 -9.51 9.67
N LEU A 80 2.57 -9.19 8.38
CA LEU A 80 1.70 -8.19 7.75
C LEU A 80 0.23 -8.61 7.85
N GLY A 81 -0.09 -9.88 7.55
CA GLY A 81 -1.43 -10.45 7.74
C GLY A 81 -1.93 -10.34 9.19
N LYS A 82 -1.07 -10.66 10.17
CA LYS A 82 -1.43 -10.47 11.58
C LYS A 82 -1.67 -9.01 11.96
N ALA A 83 -0.90 -8.09 11.39
CA ALA A 83 -1.09 -6.67 11.62
C ALA A 83 -2.41 -6.17 11.03
N ILE A 84 -2.77 -6.64 9.83
CA ILE A 84 -4.06 -6.41 9.18
C ILE A 84 -5.20 -6.91 10.07
N ASP A 85 -5.11 -8.15 10.58
CA ASP A 85 -6.13 -8.74 11.45
C ASP A 85 -6.38 -7.88 12.70
N LEU A 86 -5.31 -7.52 13.42
CA LEU A 86 -5.37 -6.69 14.62
C LEU A 86 -5.90 -5.28 14.31
N MET A 87 -5.49 -4.70 13.20
CA MET A 87 -5.97 -3.39 12.77
C MET A 87 -7.46 -3.41 12.43
N ASN A 88 -7.94 -4.48 11.79
CA ASN A 88 -9.35 -4.68 11.49
C ASN A 88 -10.19 -4.84 12.77
N GLU A 89 -9.69 -5.57 13.77
CA GLU A 89 -10.31 -5.65 15.11
C GLU A 89 -10.38 -4.27 15.78
N GLY A 90 -9.28 -3.51 15.75
CA GLY A 90 -9.24 -2.14 16.25
C GLY A 90 -10.23 -1.21 15.54
N LEU A 91 -10.36 -1.34 14.22
CA LEU A 91 -11.29 -0.56 13.41
C LEU A 91 -12.76 -0.82 13.74
N LYS A 92 -13.13 -2.05 14.10
CA LYS A 92 -14.50 -2.34 14.59
C LYS A 92 -14.82 -1.52 15.84
N LEU A 93 -13.90 -1.47 16.80
CA LEU A 93 -14.05 -0.65 18.02
C LEU A 93 -14.04 0.85 17.70
N TYR A 94 -13.21 1.25 16.73
CA TYR A 94 -13.10 2.65 16.34
C TYR A 94 -14.37 3.17 15.66
N ARG A 95 -14.97 2.37 14.76
CA ARG A 95 -16.29 2.63 14.17
C ARG A 95 -17.37 2.82 15.23
N LEU A 96 -17.46 1.90 16.18
CA LEU A 96 -18.44 1.98 17.27
C LEU A 96 -18.26 3.25 18.10
N SER A 97 -17.02 3.58 18.43
CA SER A 97 -16.68 4.79 19.19
C SER A 97 -17.05 6.07 18.42
N ALA A 98 -16.79 6.11 17.11
CA ALA A 98 -17.16 7.23 16.26
C ALA A 98 -18.67 7.43 16.17
N LEU A 99 -19.45 6.34 16.03
CA LEU A 99 -20.92 6.39 16.00
C LEU A 99 -21.52 6.86 17.34
N ASN A 100 -20.96 6.40 18.45
CA ASN A 100 -21.42 6.76 19.80
C ASN A 100 -20.95 8.14 20.26
N SER A 101 -20.10 8.81 19.49
CA SER A 101 -19.59 10.13 19.86
C SER A 101 -20.71 11.20 19.89
N PRO A 102 -20.51 12.30 20.66
CA PRO A 102 -21.45 13.42 20.72
C PRO A 102 -21.76 13.99 19.33
N LYS A 103 -23.00 14.44 19.11
CA LYS A 103 -23.48 14.90 17.78
C LYS A 103 -22.57 15.95 17.13
N ASN A 104 -22.01 16.87 17.92
CA ASN A 104 -21.11 17.92 17.45
C ASN A 104 -19.70 17.44 17.06
N LYS A 105 -19.29 16.22 17.46
CA LYS A 105 -17.98 15.63 17.13
C LYS A 105 -18.08 14.45 16.15
N ARG A 106 -19.28 13.91 15.97
CA ARG A 106 -19.53 12.68 15.21
C ARG A 106 -19.06 12.73 13.77
N GLU A 107 -19.34 13.82 13.07
CA GLU A 107 -18.89 13.99 11.68
C GLU A 107 -17.36 13.89 11.57
N LYS A 108 -16.64 14.60 12.45
CA LYS A 108 -15.18 14.54 12.50
C LYS A 108 -14.68 13.13 12.86
N ALA A 109 -15.28 12.50 13.86
CA ALA A 109 -14.90 11.15 14.27
C ALA A 109 -15.10 10.12 13.14
N ILE A 110 -16.18 10.22 12.37
CA ILE A 110 -16.42 9.37 11.20
C ILE A 110 -15.35 9.59 10.12
N ARG A 111 -14.94 10.84 9.86
CA ARG A 111 -13.86 11.12 8.90
C ARG A 111 -12.53 10.50 9.32
N GLU A 112 -12.19 10.50 10.60
CA GLU A 112 -10.98 9.82 11.09
C GLU A 112 -11.05 8.29 10.92
N VAL A 113 -12.24 7.70 11.07
CA VAL A 113 -12.44 6.27 10.78
C VAL A 113 -12.20 5.98 9.30
N ILE A 114 -12.67 6.83 8.38
CA ILE A 114 -12.47 6.65 6.93
C ILE A 114 -10.97 6.63 6.58
N ILE A 115 -10.15 7.48 7.20
CA ILE A 115 -8.69 7.43 7.02
C ILE A 115 -8.11 6.12 7.52
N ALA A 116 -8.47 5.71 8.72
CA ALA A 116 -7.96 4.47 9.30
C ALA A 116 -8.36 3.24 8.45
N GLU A 117 -9.57 3.23 7.89
CA GLU A 117 -10.00 2.22 6.93
C GLU A 117 -9.18 2.24 5.65
N GLN A 118 -8.84 3.43 5.15
CA GLN A 118 -8.00 3.53 3.96
C GLN A 118 -6.59 3.00 4.21
N LEU A 119 -6.02 3.25 5.40
CA LEU A 119 -4.73 2.68 5.79
C LEU A 119 -4.80 1.15 5.88
N LEU A 120 -5.87 0.59 6.43
CA LEU A 120 -6.08 -0.86 6.45
C LEU A 120 -6.11 -1.42 5.02
N ARG A 121 -6.89 -0.80 4.12
CA ARG A 121 -6.96 -1.23 2.71
C ARG A 121 -5.60 -1.19 2.03
N MET A 122 -4.79 -0.16 2.31
CA MET A 122 -3.43 -0.07 1.77
C MET A 122 -2.57 -1.24 2.24
N MET A 123 -2.62 -1.61 3.53
CA MET A 123 -1.89 -2.77 4.05
C MET A 123 -2.39 -4.08 3.43
N GLU A 124 -3.71 -4.25 3.30
CA GLU A 124 -4.31 -5.39 2.61
C GLU A 124 -3.84 -5.46 1.15
N SER A 125 -3.81 -4.34 0.43
CA SER A 125 -3.38 -4.28 -0.98
C SER A 125 -1.90 -4.61 -1.11
N GLU A 126 -1.07 -4.11 -0.20
CA GLU A 126 0.35 -4.47 -0.14
C GLU A 126 0.54 -5.98 0.06
N HIS A 127 -0.17 -6.57 1.03
CA HIS A 127 -0.14 -8.02 1.26
C HIS A 127 -0.56 -8.79 0.01
N ALA A 128 -1.67 -8.40 -0.61
CA ALA A 128 -2.23 -9.04 -1.80
C ALA A 128 -1.27 -8.99 -2.99
N ILE A 129 -0.67 -7.85 -3.28
CA ILE A 129 0.25 -7.70 -4.42
C ILE A 129 1.52 -8.53 -4.20
N LEU A 130 2.08 -8.52 -2.99
CA LEU A 130 3.26 -9.33 -2.64
C LEU A 130 2.98 -10.83 -2.73
N GLU A 131 1.80 -11.27 -2.26
CA GLU A 131 1.36 -12.65 -2.38
C GLU A 131 1.15 -13.03 -3.85
N PHE A 132 0.48 -12.17 -4.64
CA PHE A 132 0.26 -12.38 -6.06
C PHE A 132 1.57 -12.54 -6.84
N GLU A 133 2.57 -11.69 -6.59
CA GLU A 133 3.85 -11.82 -7.26
C GLU A 133 4.57 -13.11 -6.88
N SER A 134 4.53 -13.51 -5.60
CA SER A 134 5.09 -14.78 -5.13
C SER A 134 4.43 -15.98 -5.83
N LEU A 135 3.10 -15.97 -5.95
CA LEU A 135 2.35 -17.00 -6.66
C LEU A 135 2.72 -17.03 -8.14
N ARG A 136 2.81 -15.86 -8.79
CA ARG A 136 3.20 -15.75 -10.20
C ARG A 136 4.59 -16.32 -10.46
N LEU A 137 5.57 -16.03 -9.60
CA LEU A 137 6.93 -16.58 -9.74
C LEU A 137 6.98 -18.10 -9.52
N THR A 138 6.11 -18.61 -8.65
CA THR A 138 5.97 -20.05 -8.43
C THR A 138 5.34 -20.72 -9.65
N LEU A 139 4.28 -20.10 -10.20
CA LEU A 139 3.57 -20.57 -11.39
C LEU A 139 4.49 -20.76 -12.60
N VAL A 140 5.43 -19.84 -12.83
CA VAL A 140 6.38 -19.94 -13.97
C VAL A 140 7.27 -21.19 -13.90
N LYS A 141 7.55 -21.70 -12.69
CA LYS A 141 8.43 -22.85 -12.48
C LYS A 141 7.67 -24.17 -12.35
N GLU A 142 6.37 -24.11 -12.15
CA GLU A 142 5.53 -25.26 -11.88
C GLU A 142 5.22 -26.03 -13.17
N GLN A 143 5.18 -27.35 -13.09
CA GLN A 143 4.91 -28.24 -14.22
C GLN A 143 3.67 -29.10 -13.99
N ASP A 144 3.28 -29.34 -12.73
CA ASP A 144 2.07 -30.09 -12.45
C ASP A 144 0.81 -29.26 -12.76
N LYS A 145 -0.07 -29.84 -13.58
CA LYS A 145 -1.30 -29.18 -14.03
C LYS A 145 -2.27 -28.93 -12.88
N LYS A 146 -2.26 -29.79 -11.85
CA LYS A 146 -3.15 -29.63 -10.71
C LYS A 146 -2.71 -28.45 -9.85
N THR A 147 -1.43 -28.38 -9.49
CA THR A 147 -0.87 -27.24 -8.74
C THR A 147 -0.96 -25.93 -9.52
N ILE A 148 -0.71 -25.94 -10.84
CA ILE A 148 -0.94 -24.76 -11.71
C ILE A 148 -2.36 -24.24 -11.57
N LYS A 149 -3.37 -25.12 -11.63
CA LYS A 149 -4.76 -24.71 -11.48
C LYS A 149 -5.02 -24.10 -10.10
N GLU A 150 -4.54 -24.74 -9.04
CA GLU A 150 -4.69 -24.23 -7.66
C GLU A 150 -4.02 -22.85 -7.46
N LEU A 151 -2.85 -22.63 -8.09
CA LEU A 151 -2.17 -21.33 -8.08
C LEU A 151 -2.98 -20.27 -8.82
N LEU A 152 -3.50 -20.60 -10.01
CA LEU A 152 -4.33 -19.68 -10.79
C LEU A 152 -5.62 -19.32 -10.07
N ASP A 153 -6.29 -20.29 -9.45
CA ASP A 153 -7.52 -20.06 -8.67
C ASP A 153 -7.26 -19.07 -7.51
N LYS A 154 -6.11 -19.21 -6.81
CA LYS A 154 -5.69 -18.26 -5.76
C LYS A 154 -5.38 -16.87 -6.30
N MET A 155 -4.67 -16.79 -7.42
CA MET A 155 -4.36 -15.51 -8.07
C MET A 155 -5.64 -14.80 -8.52
N GLU A 156 -6.61 -15.52 -9.07
CA GLU A 156 -7.92 -14.97 -9.45
C GLU A 156 -8.69 -14.45 -8.23
N TYR A 157 -8.68 -15.20 -7.12
CA TYR A 157 -9.29 -14.77 -5.87
C TYR A 157 -8.70 -13.45 -5.37
N ILE A 158 -7.36 -13.34 -5.32
CA ILE A 158 -6.67 -12.10 -4.92
C ILE A 158 -7.08 -10.92 -5.80
N LEU A 159 -7.17 -11.11 -7.12
CA LEU A 159 -7.57 -10.05 -8.05
C LEU A 159 -9.00 -9.58 -7.82
N LYS A 160 -9.94 -10.50 -7.54
CA LYS A 160 -11.33 -10.13 -7.23
C LYS A 160 -11.42 -9.29 -5.96
N ASP A 161 -10.72 -9.71 -4.90
CA ASP A 161 -10.66 -8.97 -3.64
C ASP A 161 -9.99 -7.60 -3.82
N GLU A 162 -8.98 -7.48 -4.69
CA GLU A 162 -8.32 -6.20 -4.99
C GLU A 162 -9.22 -5.23 -5.77
N ILE A 163 -10.04 -5.74 -6.69
CA ILE A 163 -11.02 -4.91 -7.42
C ILE A 163 -12.00 -4.27 -6.43
N GLU A 164 -12.59 -5.07 -5.53
CA GLU A 164 -13.54 -4.56 -4.53
C GLU A 164 -12.86 -3.54 -3.59
N ARG A 165 -11.65 -3.83 -3.11
CA ARG A 165 -10.88 -2.89 -2.26
C ARG A 165 -10.52 -1.60 -2.98
N THR A 166 -10.22 -1.67 -4.27
CA THR A 166 -9.96 -0.50 -5.11
C THR A 166 -11.21 0.36 -5.26
N GLU A 167 -12.37 -0.24 -5.51
CA GLU A 167 -13.65 0.48 -5.60
C GLU A 167 -14.00 1.19 -4.28
N LEU A 168 -13.81 0.51 -3.13
CA LEU A 168 -14.00 1.10 -1.81
C LEU A 168 -13.02 2.23 -1.52
N SER A 169 -11.77 2.09 -1.97
CA SER A 169 -10.75 3.14 -1.84
C SER A 169 -11.10 4.37 -2.68
N LEU A 170 -11.55 4.17 -3.91
CA LEU A 170 -12.03 5.25 -4.78
C LEU A 170 -13.22 5.97 -4.14
N LEU A 171 -14.18 5.21 -3.60
CA LEU A 171 -15.32 5.79 -2.88
C LEU A 171 -14.88 6.64 -1.68
N ALA A 172 -13.91 6.16 -0.89
CA ALA A 172 -13.37 6.91 0.24
C ALA A 172 -12.71 8.22 -0.19
N VAL A 173 -11.95 8.21 -1.29
CA VAL A 173 -11.32 9.42 -1.87
C VAL A 173 -12.37 10.45 -2.29
N THR A 174 -13.54 10.04 -2.79
CA THR A 174 -14.62 11.00 -3.10
C THR A 174 -15.23 11.67 -1.87
N ARG A 175 -15.03 11.10 -0.68
CA ARG A 175 -15.68 11.51 0.58
C ARG A 175 -14.73 12.30 1.50
N ASP A 176 -13.42 12.11 1.36
CA ASP A 176 -12.41 12.79 2.18
C ASP A 176 -11.23 13.23 1.31
N SER A 177 -11.10 14.53 1.11
CA SER A 177 -10.04 15.12 0.28
C SER A 177 -8.64 14.99 0.86
N ARG A 178 -8.49 14.50 2.10
CA ARG A 178 -7.16 14.15 2.66
C ARG A 178 -6.59 12.91 1.97
N LEU A 179 -7.46 11.99 1.57
CA LEU A 179 -7.07 10.80 0.83
C LEU A 179 -6.70 11.20 -0.61
N GLY A 180 -5.40 11.15 -0.93
CA GLY A 180 -4.84 11.63 -2.19
C GLY A 180 -4.15 13.00 -2.11
N PHE A 181 -4.18 13.68 -0.97
CA PHE A 181 -3.36 14.87 -0.72
C PHE A 181 -2.03 14.45 -0.08
N GLN A 182 -0.98 14.38 -0.90
CA GLN A 182 0.35 13.86 -0.55
C GLN A 182 1.25 14.80 0.26
N TYR A 183 0.72 15.86 0.87
CA TYR A 183 1.53 16.70 1.79
C TYR A 183 2.03 15.93 3.02
N GLU A 184 1.57 14.70 3.26
CA GLU A 184 2.03 13.85 4.35
C GLU A 184 3.29 13.03 4.00
N CYS A 185 3.70 12.94 2.72
CA CYS A 185 4.98 12.32 2.35
C CYS A 185 6.20 13.15 2.78
N ASP A 186 5.99 14.40 3.21
CA ASP A 186 7.02 15.26 3.79
C ASP A 186 7.47 14.82 5.19
N TYR A 187 6.70 13.95 5.85
CA TYR A 187 7.07 13.34 7.14
C TYR A 187 7.86 12.04 7.00
N VAL A 188 8.11 11.54 5.78
CA VAL A 188 8.94 10.36 5.58
C VAL A 188 10.39 10.73 5.85
N HIS A 189 10.89 10.31 7.01
CA HIS A 189 12.31 10.41 7.36
C HIS A 189 13.15 9.68 6.30
N THR A 190 13.91 10.45 5.53
CA THR A 190 14.99 9.94 4.69
C THR A 190 16.31 10.05 5.45
N PRO A 191 17.03 8.96 5.72
CA PRO A 191 18.44 9.01 6.09
C PRO A 191 19.28 9.68 4.99
#